data_AF-A0A382VWY3-F1
#
_entry.id   AF-A0A382VWY3-F1
#
_cell.length_a   1.000
_cell.length_b   1.000
_cell.length_c   1.000
_cell.angle_alpha   90.00
_cell.angle_beta   90.00
_cell.angle_gamma   90.00
#
_symmetry.space_group_name_H-M   'P 1'
#
loop_
_entity.id
_entity.type
_entity.pdbx_description
1 polymer ?
#
loop_
_entity_poly.entity_id
_entity_poly.type
_entity_poly.pdbx_seq_one_letter_code
_entity_poly.pdbx_strand_id
1 'polypeptide(L)'
;MFIRQFEYLLALEKEKHFGRAAESCHVSQPSLSSGINQLEEELGVRIILRHHRFMGFTQEGERVIEWSKRLLADQKGMVDDLAVMRNNLSGSLRIGAMPMSSPVLPIINKIFSN
;
A
#
# COMPACT_ATOMS: atom_id res chain seq x y z
N MET A 1 6.11 -3.61 -15.83
CA MET A 1 5.72 -3.59 -14.41
C MET A 1 5.98 -2.23 -13.82
N PHE A 2 4.94 -1.63 -13.23
CA PHE A 2 5.02 -0.33 -12.56
C PHE A 2 4.53 -0.46 -11.13
N ILE A 3 5.22 0.21 -10.20
CA ILE A 3 4.88 0.27 -8.76
C ILE A 3 3.39 0.54 -8.51
N ARG A 4 2.80 1.44 -9.32
CA ARG A 4 1.40 1.84 -9.19
C ARG A 4 0.40 0.69 -9.38
N GLN A 5 0.75 -0.34 -10.14
CA GLN A 5 -0.11 -1.53 -10.31
C GLN A 5 -0.21 -2.34 -9.01
N PHE A 6 0.84 -2.37 -8.19
CA PHE A 6 0.81 -2.98 -6.87
C PHE A 6 -0.01 -2.16 -5.88
N GLU A 7 0.05 -0.83 -5.95
CA GLU A 7 -0.82 0.05 -5.15
C GLU A 7 -2.30 -0.20 -5.45
N TYR A 8 -2.65 -0.34 -6.73
CA TYR A 8 -4.00 -0.69 -7.16
C TYR A 8 -4.45 -2.05 -6.64
N LEU A 9 -3.57 -3.04 -6.66
CA LEU A 9 -3.86 -4.37 -6.14
C LEU A 9 -4.12 -4.33 -4.62
N LEU A 10 -3.30 -3.62 -3.84
CA LEU A 10 -3.51 -3.47 -2.40
C LEU A 10 -4.77 -2.66 -2.07
N ALA A 11 -5.08 -1.63 -2.86
CA ALA A 11 -6.34 -0.91 -2.73
C ALA A 11 -7.54 -1.83 -2.97
N LEU A 12 -7.46 -2.72 -3.96
CA LEU A 12 -8.52 -3.70 -4.21
C LEU A 12 -8.62 -4.75 -3.08
N GLU A 13 -7.50 -5.19 -2.50
CA GLU A 13 -7.49 -6.11 -1.35
C GLU A 13 -8.21 -5.50 -0.15
N LYS A 14 -7.92 -4.23 0.14
CA LYS A 14 -8.54 -3.49 1.22
C LYS A 14 -10.03 -3.24 0.98
N GLU A 15 -10.38 -2.70 -0.19
CA GLU A 15 -11.74 -2.21 -0.45
C GLU A 15 -12.71 -3.31 -0.91
N LYS A 16 -12.17 -4.43 -1.42
CA LYS A 16 -12.91 -5.57 -1.99
C LYS A 16 -13.94 -5.15 -3.05
N HIS A 17 -13.70 -4.02 -3.71
CA HIS A 17 -14.61 -3.43 -4.69
C HIS A 17 -13.83 -2.50 -5.62
N PHE A 18 -13.88 -2.75 -6.94
CA PHE A 18 -13.12 -2.00 -7.94
C PHE A 18 -13.40 -0.49 -7.93
N GLY A 19 -14.67 -0.08 -7.82
CA GLY A 19 -15.05 1.35 -7.75
C GLY A 19 -14.41 2.08 -6.57
N ARG A 20 -14.65 1.60 -5.34
CA ARG A 20 -14.04 2.15 -4.12
C ARG A 20 -12.51 2.09 -4.12
N ALA A 21 -11.92 1.00 -4.62
CA ALA A 21 -10.47 0.90 -4.77
C ALA A 21 -9.93 2.01 -5.69
N ALA A 22 -10.60 2.24 -6.83
CA ALA A 22 -10.19 3.27 -7.78
C ALA A 22 -10.32 4.68 -7.20
N GLU A 23 -11.41 4.94 -6.47
CA GLU A 23 -11.62 6.18 -5.71
C GLU A 23 -10.50 6.41 -4.69
N SER A 24 -10.12 5.37 -3.92
CA SER A 24 -9.03 5.45 -2.94
C SER A 24 -7.65 5.72 -3.55
N CYS A 25 -7.46 5.34 -4.82
CA CYS A 25 -6.25 5.61 -5.60
C CYS A 25 -6.33 6.88 -6.46
N HIS A 26 -7.44 7.63 -6.37
CA HIS A 26 -7.72 8.82 -7.18
C HIS A 26 -7.62 8.57 -8.69
N VAL A 27 -8.18 7.45 -9.16
CA VAL A 27 -8.23 7.06 -10.57
C VAL A 27 -9.62 6.58 -10.97
N SER A 28 -9.85 6.45 -12.28
CA SER A 28 -11.07 5.81 -12.77
C SER A 28 -11.00 4.29 -12.58
N GLN A 29 -12.16 3.67 -12.41
CA GLN A 29 -12.26 2.21 -12.31
C GLN A 29 -11.71 1.46 -13.53
N PRO A 30 -11.90 1.92 -14.79
CA PRO A 30 -11.21 1.36 -15.95
C PRO A 30 -9.69 1.40 -15.86
N SER A 31 -9.12 2.50 -15.35
CA SER A 31 -7.66 2.63 -15.19
C SER A 31 -7.11 1.64 -14.15
N LEU A 32 -7.79 1.49 -13.01
CA LEU A 32 -7.40 0.51 -12.00
C LEU A 32 -7.49 -0.92 -12.53
N SER A 33 -8.60 -1.25 -13.20
CA SER A 33 -8.81 -2.58 -13.80
C SER A 33 -7.74 -2.90 -14.85
N SER A 34 -7.45 -1.95 -15.75
CA SER A 34 -6.40 -2.08 -16.76
C SER A 34 -5.01 -2.25 -16.13
N GLY A 35 -4.70 -1.51 -15.07
CA GLY A 35 -3.45 -1.66 -14.35
C GLY A 35 -3.26 -3.05 -13.75
N ILE A 36 -4.32 -3.63 -13.16
CA ILE A 36 -4.25 -4.99 -12.62
C ILE A 36 -4.22 -6.04 -13.75
N ASN A 37 -4.94 -5.84 -14.86
CA ASN A 37 -4.83 -6.69 -16.05
C ASN A 37 -3.38 -6.78 -16.54
N GLN A 38 -2.73 -5.63 -16.70
CA GLN A 38 -1.36 -5.56 -17.17
C GLN A 38 -0.39 -6.23 -16.18
N LEU A 39 -0.65 -6.11 -14.87
CA LEU A 39 0.12 -6.84 -13.87
C LEU A 39 -0.04 -8.37 -13.99
N GLU A 40 -1.27 -8.87 -14.22
CA GLU A 40 -1.53 -10.29 -14.46
C GLU A 40 -0.81 -10.78 -15.73
N GLU A 41 -0.82 -9.99 -16.80
CA GLU A 41 -0.15 -10.32 -18.07
C GLU A 41 1.37 -10.40 -17.91
N GLU A 42 1.98 -9.44 -17.23
CA GLU A 42 3.42 -9.39 -17.03
C GLU A 42 3.93 -10.50 -16.10
N LEU A 43 3.13 -10.86 -15.08
CA LEU A 43 3.46 -11.96 -14.17
C LEU A 43 3.08 -13.34 -14.72
N GLY A 44 2.31 -13.40 -15.81
CA GLY A 44 1.84 -14.64 -16.41
C GLY A 44 0.89 -15.45 -15.53
N VAL A 45 0.25 -14.82 -14.54
CA VAL A 45 -0.67 -15.47 -13.58
C VAL A 45 -1.94 -14.66 -13.41
N ARG A 46 -3.05 -15.36 -13.14
CA ARG A 46 -4.27 -14.70 -12.67
C ARG A 46 -4.14 -14.38 -11.19
N ILE A 47 -4.46 -13.16 -10.82
CA ILE A 47 -4.44 -12.64 -9.45
C ILE A 47 -5.87 -12.56 -8.91
N ILE A 48 -6.83 -12.20 -9.76
CA ILE A 48 -8.23 -11.97 -9.37
C ILE A 48 -9.13 -13.10 -9.88
N LEU A 49 -10.01 -13.59 -9.01
CA LEU A 49 -11.14 -14.43 -9.41
C LEU A 49 -12.22 -13.55 -10.05
N ARG A 50 -12.32 -13.62 -11.39
CA ARG A 50 -13.25 -12.80 -12.17
C ARG A 50 -14.53 -13.57 -12.50
N HIS A 51 -15.66 -12.95 -12.16
CA HIS A 51 -16.95 -13.21 -12.79
C HIS A 51 -17.62 -11.86 -13.12
N HIS A 52 -18.95 -11.76 -13.11
CA HIS A 52 -19.68 -10.49 -13.29
C HIS A 52 -19.37 -9.45 -12.19
N ARG A 53 -18.74 -9.87 -11.09
CA ARG A 53 -18.25 -9.03 -9.99
C ARG A 53 -16.92 -9.55 -9.45
N PHE A 54 -16.26 -8.76 -8.61
CA PHE A 54 -15.10 -9.19 -7.83
C PHE A 54 -15.50 -10.36 -6.91
N MET A 55 -14.83 -11.51 -7.04
CA MET A 55 -15.11 -12.72 -6.25
C MET A 55 -13.99 -13.06 -5.26
N GLY A 56 -12.93 -12.26 -5.20
CA GLY A 56 -11.75 -12.50 -4.38
C GLY A 56 -10.48 -12.68 -5.21
N PHE A 57 -9.45 -13.21 -4.57
CA PHE A 57 -8.14 -13.47 -5.18
C PHE A 57 -7.91 -14.96 -5.41
N THR A 58 -7.05 -15.28 -6.37
CA THR A 58 -6.52 -16.63 -6.56
C THR A 58 -5.46 -16.93 -5.50
N GLN A 59 -5.01 -18.19 -5.40
CA GLN A 59 -3.92 -18.56 -4.50
C GLN A 59 -2.61 -17.84 -4.87
N GLU A 60 -2.34 -17.71 -6.16
CA GLU A 60 -1.24 -16.92 -6.71
C GLU A 60 -1.41 -15.44 -6.38
N GLY A 61 -2.64 -14.91 -6.50
CA GLY A 61 -2.96 -13.54 -6.19
C GLY A 61 -2.69 -13.17 -4.73
N GLU A 62 -3.06 -14.02 -3.79
CA GLU A 62 -2.72 -13.86 -2.37
C GLU A 62 -1.21 -13.79 -2.14
N ARG A 63 -0.43 -14.62 -2.86
CA ARG A 63 1.04 -14.55 -2.81
C ARG A 63 1.57 -13.24 -3.39
N VAL A 64 1.02 -12.79 -4.51
CA VAL A 64 1.41 -11.50 -5.12
C VAL A 64 1.10 -10.34 -4.20
N ILE A 65 -0.03 -10.36 -3.48
CA ILE A 65 -0.41 -9.33 -2.50
C ILE A 65 0.65 -9.23 -1.39
N GLU A 66 1.08 -10.36 -0.84
CA GLU A 66 2.10 -10.37 0.21
C GLU A 66 3.45 -9.81 -0.28
N TRP A 67 3.84 -10.15 -1.51
CA TRP A 67 5.02 -9.54 -2.14
C TRP A 67 4.86 -8.04 -2.42
N SER A 68 3.65 -7.62 -2.83
CA SER A 68 3.32 -6.22 -3.09
C SER A 68 3.47 -5.36 -1.83
N LYS A 69 2.99 -5.87 -0.68
CA LYS A 69 3.14 -5.20 0.62
C LYS A 69 4.62 -4.95 0.97
N ARG A 70 5.47 -5.95 0.75
CA ARG A 70 6.92 -5.85 1.01
C ARG A 70 7.59 -4.87 0.05
N LEU A 71 7.32 -4.98 -1.25
CA LEU A 71 7.93 -4.13 -2.27
C LEU A 71 7.63 -2.65 -2.03
N LEU A 72 6.39 -2.31 -1.68
CA LEU A 72 6.01 -0.93 -1.37
C LEU A 72 6.60 -0.45 -0.03
N ALA A 73 6.75 -1.34 0.95
CA ALA A 73 7.43 -1.02 2.20
C ALA A 73 8.93 -0.74 1.98
N ASP A 74 9.60 -1.55 1.17
CA ASP A 74 11.02 -1.37 0.83
C ASP A 74 11.24 -0.09 0.01
N GLN A 75 10.35 0.18 -0.96
CA GLN A 75 10.36 1.45 -1.69
C GLN A 75 10.20 2.64 -0.74
N LYS A 76 9.26 2.57 0.21
CA LYS A 76 9.09 3.62 1.21
C LYS A 76 10.34 3.76 2.08
N GLY A 77 10.93 2.67 2.54
CA GLY A 77 12.15 2.66 3.33
C GLY A 77 13.31 3.34 2.61
N MET A 78 13.48 3.07 1.31
CA MET A 78 14.48 3.74 0.46
C MET A 78 14.23 5.25 0.38
N VAL A 79 12.99 5.70 0.18
CA VAL A 79 12.65 7.13 0.13
C VAL A 79 12.93 7.81 1.48
N ASP A 80 12.57 7.15 2.58
CA ASP A 80 12.79 7.64 3.94
C ASP A 80 14.30 7.75 4.23
N ASP A 81 15.11 6.75 3.87
CA ASP A 81 16.57 6.75 4.03
C ASP A 81 17.24 7.91 3.26
N LEU A 82 16.84 8.13 2.00
CA LEU A 82 17.30 9.27 1.22
C LEU A 82 16.88 10.61 1.81
N ALA A 83 15.70 10.69 2.46
CA ALA A 83 15.25 11.89 3.15
C ALA A 83 16.11 12.18 4.40
N VAL A 84 16.52 11.15 5.14
CA VAL A 84 17.48 11.26 6.26
C VAL A 84 18.79 11.85 5.76
N MET A 85 19.37 11.30 4.68
CA MET A 85 20.65 11.78 4.13
C MET A 85 20.62 13.25 3.69
N ARG A 86 19.44 13.76 3.32
CA ARG A 86 19.24 15.15 2.88
C ARG A 86 18.88 16.11 4.02
N ASN A 87 18.92 15.66 5.29
CA ASN A 87 18.43 16.40 6.46
C ASN A 87 16.98 16.93 6.29
N ASN A 88 16.16 16.25 5.48
CA ASN A 88 14.78 16.64 5.16
C ASN A 88 13.79 15.54 5.57
N LEU A 89 14.07 14.87 6.69
CA LEU A 89 13.18 13.83 7.20
C LEU A 89 11.82 14.44 7.57
N SER A 90 10.78 14.08 6.83
CA SER A 90 9.41 14.55 7.05
C SER A 90 8.45 13.38 6.87
N GLY A 91 7.43 13.30 7.72
CA GLY A 91 6.51 12.15 7.72
C GLY A 91 5.57 12.13 8.92
N SER A 92 4.77 11.08 9.02
CA SER A 92 3.85 10.86 10.15
C SER A 92 4.39 9.77 11.06
N LEU A 93 4.68 10.13 12.32
CA LEU A 93 5.03 9.19 13.37
C LEU A 93 3.74 8.73 14.09
N ARG A 94 3.40 7.44 13.98
CA ARG A 94 2.32 6.84 14.79
C ARG A 94 2.92 6.02 15.92
N ILE A 95 2.54 6.35 17.16
CA ILE A 95 3.00 5.67 18.37
C ILE A 95 1.81 4.96 19.00
N GLY A 96 1.87 3.63 19.11
CA GLY A 96 0.96 2.85 19.93
C GLY A 96 1.49 2.79 21.37
N ALA A 97 0.66 3.14 22.35
CA ALA A 97 1.06 3.20 23.75
C ALA A 97 0.04 2.48 24.64
N MET A 98 0.54 1.67 25.58
CA MET A 98 -0.29 1.13 26.67
C MET A 98 -0.64 2.26 27.64
N PRO A 99 -1.77 2.22 28.36
CA PRO A 99 -2.18 3.30 29.26
C PRO A 99 -1.08 3.76 30.24
N MET A 100 -0.28 2.82 30.76
CA MET A 100 0.81 3.14 31.69
C MET A 100 1.99 3.88 31.05
N SER A 101 2.13 3.85 29.72
CA SER A 101 3.16 4.61 28.99
C SER A 101 2.73 6.04 28.62
N SER A 102 1.49 6.43 28.93
CA SER A 102 0.95 7.78 28.67
C SER A 102 1.83 8.93 29.19
N PRO A 103 2.45 8.86 30.39
CA PRO A 103 3.29 9.96 30.90
C PRO A 103 4.54 10.28 30.07
N VAL A 104 5.01 9.34 29.24
CA VAL A 104 6.23 9.51 28.42
C VAL A 104 5.92 10.15 27.06
N LEU A 105 4.66 10.10 26.61
CA LEU A 105 4.25 10.63 25.31
C LEU A 105 4.56 12.13 25.09
N PRO A 106 4.39 13.03 26.08
CA PRO A 106 4.73 14.45 25.91
C PRO A 106 6.22 14.67 25.63
N ILE A 107 7.10 13.83 26.18
CA ILE A 107 8.56 13.91 25.98
C ILE A 107 8.88 13.55 24.53
N ILE A 108 8.30 12.46 24.04
CA ILE A 108 8.50 12.01 22.66
C ILE A 108 8.01 13.08 21.68
N ASN A 109 6.83 13.67 21.93
CA ASN A 109 6.32 14.74 21.07
C ASN A 109 7.31 15.92 20.98
N LYS A 110 7.91 16.31 22.11
CA LYS A 110 8.87 17.42 22.16
C LYS A 110 10.15 17.16 21.37
N ILE A 111 10.59 15.91 21.24
CA ILE A 111 11.79 15.53 20.47
C ILE A 111 11.56 15.69 18.96
N PHE A 112 10.34 15.45 18.48
CA PHE A 112 9.99 15.45 17.05
C PHE A 112 9.27 16.73 16.59
N SER A 113 9.00 17.70 17.49
CA SER A 113 8.29 18.96 17.18
C SER A 113 9.21 20.15 16.86
N ASN A 114 10.50 19.91 16.60
CA ASN A 114 11.45 20.98 16.23
C ASN A 114 11.60 21.08 14.71
#